data_AF-A0A1J9QF19-F1
#
_entry.id   AF-A0A1J9QF19-F1
#
_cell.length_a   1.000
_cell.length_b   1.000
_cell.length_c   1.000
_cell.angle_alpha   90.00
_cell.angle_beta   90.00
_cell.angle_gamma   90.00
#
_symmetry.space_group_name_H-M   'P 1'
#
loop_
_entity.id
_entity.type
_entity.pdbx_description
1 polymer ?
#
loop_
_entity_poly.entity_id
_entity_poly.type
_entity_poly.pdbx_seq_one_letter_code
_entity_poly.pdbx_strand_id
1 'polypeptide(L)'
;MEDTHSKDGSPLPFLYLMHNLKTTPRTGWLRTIKNPESVADHSFRLALLAMLAPEGVNRERCIFLALCHDMAESVVGDIPTYAGVPKEHKRKLEDSGFRYISNLLHFKPNLGQDIRDAWVEYENGETKEAQWVREMDKFECLVQAHEYEQMTYGRGDLEEFQGLSSKIKSPKAKEWLALLQQERQAHFSKLRQRIAVIFAIGSPSVVEKALLSEQLGFQQLFLDHILREKADDKTYLHADFLTNCLEEKAKVPTDLKIRLLGEKIDEGIAVGKKCSIVYGFPESMEELRGFEMKIQKPNYGLLLNFSGDGMQWCIDNERVSFLSATANELTDIKNHLKEDGYFKEINGDGSIEDVSDLVEKAVAEFVQHAEKGN
;
A
#
# COMPACT_ATOMS: atom_id res chain seq x y z
N MET A 1 5.95 -1.20 -55.51
CA MET A 1 6.49 -2.08 -54.45
C MET A 1 6.65 -1.19 -53.25
N GLU A 2 5.83 -1.41 -52.23
CA GLU A 2 5.85 -0.61 -50.99
C GLU A 2 7.22 -0.72 -50.34
N ASP A 3 7.77 0.45 -50.03
CA ASP A 3 9.01 0.64 -49.30
C ASP A 3 8.80 0.07 -47.89
N THR A 4 9.17 -1.20 -47.68
CA THR A 4 9.14 -1.79 -46.34
C THR A 4 10.26 -1.12 -45.56
N HIS A 5 9.95 -0.01 -44.87
CA HIS A 5 10.86 0.65 -43.96
C HIS A 5 11.52 -0.41 -43.07
N SER A 6 12.81 -0.67 -43.29
CA SER A 6 13.56 -1.62 -42.50
C SER A 6 13.45 -1.22 -41.03
N LYS A 7 13.04 -2.17 -40.18
CA LYS A 7 12.95 -1.96 -38.73
C LYS A 7 14.33 -1.82 -38.08
N ASP A 8 15.42 -2.00 -38.83
CA ASP A 8 16.79 -1.98 -38.32
C ASP A 8 17.14 -0.59 -37.74
N GLY A 9 16.62 0.51 -38.30
CA GLY A 9 16.81 1.86 -37.75
C GLY A 9 15.84 2.28 -36.64
N SER A 10 14.98 1.38 -36.15
CA SER A 10 13.83 1.71 -35.30
C SER A 10 14.03 1.28 -33.85
N PRO A 11 13.48 2.01 -32.86
CA PRO A 11 13.45 1.54 -31.47
C PRO A 11 12.49 0.37 -31.24
N LEU A 12 11.63 0.01 -32.21
CA LEU A 12 10.57 -0.98 -32.01
C LEU A 12 11.08 -2.36 -31.56
N PRO A 13 12.12 -2.98 -32.17
CA PRO A 13 12.62 -4.27 -31.70
C PRO A 13 13.10 -4.24 -30.24
N PHE A 14 13.79 -3.16 -29.85
CA PHE A 14 14.20 -2.94 -28.46
C PHE A 14 12.99 -2.83 -27.52
N LEU A 15 11.97 -2.05 -27.89
CA LEU A 15 10.76 -1.90 -27.07
C LEU A 15 9.95 -3.20 -26.95
N TYR A 16 9.88 -4.01 -28.02
CA TYR A 16 9.25 -5.33 -27.97
C TYR A 16 10.01 -6.29 -27.07
N LEU A 17 11.34 -6.21 -27.04
CA LEU A 17 12.13 -6.99 -26.08
C LEU A 17 11.87 -6.53 -24.63
N MET A 18 11.86 -5.20 -24.37
CA MET A 18 11.62 -4.65 -23.04
C MET A 18 10.20 -4.94 -22.51
N HIS A 19 9.23 -5.24 -23.37
CA HIS A 19 7.92 -5.74 -22.95
C HIS A 19 8.03 -7.00 -22.08
N ASN A 20 9.02 -7.86 -22.32
CA ASN A 20 9.21 -9.07 -21.54
C ASN A 20 9.43 -8.78 -20.05
N LEU A 21 10.00 -7.63 -19.68
CA LEU A 21 10.15 -7.24 -18.27
C LEU A 21 8.80 -7.00 -17.57
N LYS A 22 7.77 -6.60 -18.32
CA LYS A 22 6.40 -6.39 -17.79
C LYS A 22 5.65 -7.70 -17.56
N THR A 23 6.08 -8.78 -18.22
CA THR A 23 5.42 -10.09 -18.17
C THR A 23 6.26 -11.15 -17.47
N THR A 24 7.51 -10.83 -17.12
CA THR A 24 8.39 -11.67 -16.31
C THR A 24 8.11 -11.39 -14.85
N PRO A 25 7.47 -12.32 -14.11
CA PRO A 25 7.30 -12.19 -12.67
C PRO A 25 8.66 -12.28 -11.96
N ARG A 26 8.82 -11.57 -10.85
CA ARG A 26 9.98 -11.80 -9.98
C ARG A 26 9.88 -13.17 -9.32
N THR A 27 10.77 -14.07 -9.76
CA THR A 27 10.73 -15.50 -9.50
C THR A 27 10.89 -15.83 -8.02
N GLY A 28 11.60 -14.98 -7.26
CA GLY A 28 11.76 -15.13 -5.81
C GLY A 28 10.42 -15.26 -5.06
N TRP A 29 9.39 -14.54 -5.52
CA TRP A 29 8.07 -14.49 -4.88
C TRP A 29 7.17 -15.67 -5.23
N LEU A 30 7.37 -16.34 -6.37
CA LEU A 30 6.43 -17.34 -6.92
C LEU A 30 6.20 -18.56 -6.01
N ARG A 31 7.08 -18.79 -5.02
CA ARG A 31 6.90 -19.85 -4.02
C ARG A 31 5.80 -19.55 -3.01
N THR A 32 5.49 -18.27 -2.79
CA THR A 32 4.59 -17.79 -1.73
C THR A 32 3.46 -16.92 -2.28
N ILE A 33 3.73 -16.13 -3.32
CA ILE A 33 2.81 -15.14 -3.89
C ILE A 33 2.35 -15.59 -5.28
N LYS A 34 1.03 -15.70 -5.44
CA LYS A 34 0.41 -16.19 -6.68
C LYS A 34 0.57 -15.23 -7.87
N ASN A 35 0.40 -13.93 -7.62
CA ASN A 35 0.48 -12.88 -8.62
C ASN A 35 1.50 -11.82 -8.17
N PRO A 36 2.80 -12.14 -8.23
CA PRO A 36 3.82 -11.21 -7.79
C PRO A 36 4.04 -10.08 -8.80
N GLU A 37 4.78 -9.07 -8.38
CA GLU A 37 5.29 -7.99 -9.22
C GLU A 37 6.12 -8.52 -10.40
N SER A 38 6.15 -7.75 -11.48
CA SER A 38 7.06 -7.99 -12.59
C SER A 38 8.44 -7.38 -12.33
N VAL A 39 9.44 -7.80 -13.12
CA VAL A 39 10.78 -7.18 -13.10
C VAL A 39 10.71 -5.68 -13.43
N ALA A 40 9.78 -5.28 -14.30
CA ALA A 40 9.54 -3.88 -14.62
C ALA A 40 8.98 -3.07 -13.43
N ASP A 41 8.09 -3.65 -12.63
CA ASP A 41 7.54 -3.00 -11.43
C ASP A 41 8.65 -2.73 -10.40
N HIS A 42 9.45 -3.76 -10.12
CA HIS A 42 10.64 -3.66 -9.27
C HIS A 42 11.62 -2.58 -9.76
N SER A 43 12.00 -2.64 -11.05
CA SER A 43 12.95 -1.70 -11.65
C SER A 43 12.43 -0.25 -11.60
N PHE A 44 11.12 -0.06 -11.80
CA PHE A 44 10.49 1.26 -11.70
C PHE A 44 10.57 1.82 -10.28
N ARG A 45 10.16 1.05 -9.27
CA ARG A 45 10.21 1.51 -7.88
C ARG A 45 11.64 1.68 -7.37
N LEU A 46 12.57 0.83 -7.80
CA LEU A 46 14.00 1.00 -7.52
C LEU A 46 14.54 2.31 -8.13
N ALA A 47 14.12 2.69 -9.34
CA ALA A 47 14.51 3.95 -9.95
C ALA A 47 13.97 5.17 -9.17
N LEU A 48 12.74 5.09 -8.63
CA LEU A 48 12.20 6.11 -7.72
C LEU A 48 13.01 6.19 -6.42
N LEU A 49 13.37 5.04 -5.83
CA LEU A 49 14.20 4.97 -4.63
C LEU A 49 15.62 5.51 -4.89
N ALA A 50 16.18 5.29 -6.07
CA ALA A 50 17.46 5.85 -6.51
C ALA A 50 17.44 7.38 -6.60
N MET A 51 16.26 8.02 -6.76
CA MET A 51 16.14 9.48 -6.71
C MET A 51 16.48 10.05 -5.32
N LEU A 52 16.42 9.22 -4.28
CA LEU A 52 16.68 9.58 -2.88
C LEU A 52 18.15 9.36 -2.48
N ALA A 53 19.06 9.30 -3.47
CA ALA A 53 20.49 9.16 -3.22
C ALA A 53 21.02 10.28 -2.28
N PRO A 54 21.88 9.94 -1.31
CA PRO A 54 22.42 10.92 -0.38
C PRO A 54 23.40 11.88 -1.07
N GLU A 55 23.74 12.98 -0.40
CA GLU A 55 24.72 13.94 -0.90
C GLU A 55 26.06 13.27 -1.26
N GLY A 56 26.64 13.68 -2.38
CA GLY A 56 27.90 13.12 -2.88
C GLY A 56 27.77 11.79 -3.63
N VAL A 57 26.54 11.33 -3.90
CA VAL A 57 26.23 10.23 -4.83
C VAL A 57 25.46 10.79 -6.02
N ASN A 58 25.88 10.48 -7.25
CA ASN A 58 25.23 10.98 -8.45
C ASN A 58 23.86 10.32 -8.67
N ARG A 59 22.80 11.05 -8.34
CA ARG A 59 21.40 10.64 -8.50
C ARG A 59 21.05 10.20 -9.92
N GLU A 60 21.46 10.94 -10.94
CA GLU A 60 21.12 10.61 -12.34
C GLU A 60 21.77 9.29 -12.75
N ARG A 61 23.01 9.06 -12.33
CA ARG A 61 23.68 7.78 -12.55
C ARG A 61 23.01 6.66 -11.77
N CYS A 62 22.59 6.87 -10.52
CA CYS A 62 21.83 5.88 -9.75
C CYS A 62 20.52 5.48 -10.43
N ILE A 63 19.75 6.45 -10.95
CA ILE A 63 18.51 6.17 -11.70
C ILE A 63 18.83 5.35 -12.95
N PHE A 64 19.88 5.70 -13.68
CA PHE A 64 20.28 4.97 -14.89
C PHE A 64 20.71 3.53 -14.57
N LEU A 65 21.50 3.32 -13.51
CA LEU A 65 21.88 1.99 -13.02
C LEU A 65 20.64 1.17 -12.64
N ALA A 66 19.71 1.76 -11.85
CA ALA A 66 18.48 1.10 -11.43
C ALA A 66 17.60 0.66 -12.62
N LEU A 67 17.48 1.48 -13.66
CA LEU A 67 16.73 1.12 -14.86
C LEU A 67 17.41 0.01 -15.68
N CYS A 68 18.74 -0.06 -15.66
CA CYS A 68 19.51 -0.96 -16.52
C CYS A 68 19.83 -2.32 -15.88
N HIS A 69 19.93 -2.41 -14.54
CA HIS A 69 20.59 -3.53 -13.86
C HIS A 69 20.02 -4.91 -14.21
N ASP A 70 18.69 -5.04 -14.29
CA ASP A 70 17.99 -6.30 -14.60
C ASP A 70 17.46 -6.35 -16.05
N MET A 71 17.88 -5.44 -16.95
CA MET A 71 17.38 -5.45 -18.33
C MET A 71 17.68 -6.76 -19.08
N ALA A 72 18.77 -7.46 -18.74
CA ALA A 72 19.07 -8.76 -19.34
C ALA A 72 18.00 -9.83 -19.06
N GLU A 73 17.21 -9.68 -17.99
CA GLU A 73 16.13 -10.61 -17.65
C GLU A 73 15.02 -10.61 -18.72
N SER A 74 14.94 -9.58 -19.55
CA SER A 74 14.07 -9.58 -20.74
C SER A 74 14.45 -10.66 -21.76
N VAL A 75 15.69 -11.17 -21.69
CA VAL A 75 16.25 -12.21 -22.56
C VAL A 75 16.40 -13.53 -21.81
N VAL A 76 16.98 -13.49 -20.61
CA VAL A 76 17.37 -14.70 -19.87
C VAL A 76 16.38 -15.15 -18.80
N GLY A 77 15.36 -14.33 -18.52
CA GLY A 77 14.43 -14.48 -17.40
C GLY A 77 15.04 -14.10 -16.05
N ASP A 78 14.20 -13.91 -15.03
CA ASP A 78 14.66 -13.76 -13.64
C ASP A 78 15.14 -15.11 -13.09
N ILE A 79 16.46 -15.26 -12.94
CA ILE A 79 17.10 -16.47 -12.43
C ILE A 79 17.20 -16.39 -10.90
N PRO A 80 16.37 -17.13 -10.15
CA PRO A 80 16.34 -17.02 -8.69
C PRO A 80 17.57 -17.68 -8.07
N THR A 81 17.95 -17.21 -6.87
CA THR A 81 19.09 -17.75 -6.12
C THR A 81 18.95 -19.25 -5.81
N TYR A 82 17.74 -19.74 -5.59
CA TYR A 82 17.46 -21.16 -5.33
C TYR A 82 17.59 -22.06 -6.57
N ALA A 83 17.72 -21.50 -7.78
CA ALA A 83 17.99 -22.30 -8.98
C ALA A 83 19.40 -22.93 -8.98
N GLY A 84 20.28 -22.54 -8.05
CA GLY A 84 21.62 -23.11 -7.90
C GLY A 84 22.56 -22.78 -9.06
N VAL A 85 22.21 -21.80 -9.91
CA VAL A 85 23.06 -21.36 -11.02
C VAL A 85 24.30 -20.66 -10.45
N PRO A 86 25.52 -21.13 -10.77
CA PRO A 86 26.75 -20.47 -10.30
C PRO A 86 26.82 -19.02 -10.75
N LYS A 87 27.31 -18.12 -9.88
CA LYS A 87 27.39 -16.68 -10.16
C LYS A 87 28.09 -16.35 -11.48
N GLU A 88 29.18 -17.05 -11.79
CA GLU A 88 29.89 -16.85 -13.06
C GLU A 88 29.07 -17.28 -14.28
N HIS A 89 28.24 -18.30 -14.15
CA HIS A 89 27.35 -18.74 -15.22
C HIS A 89 26.21 -17.74 -15.42
N LYS A 90 25.58 -17.27 -14.33
CA LYS A 90 24.57 -16.19 -14.36
C LYS A 90 25.11 -14.96 -15.08
N ARG A 91 26.31 -14.50 -14.69
CA ARG A 91 26.96 -13.33 -15.29
C ARG A 91 27.24 -13.50 -16.79
N LYS A 92 27.57 -14.72 -17.25
CA LYS A 92 27.74 -15.02 -18.69
C LYS A 92 26.43 -14.98 -19.46
N LEU A 93 25.36 -15.51 -18.88
CA LEU A 93 24.02 -15.45 -19.47
C LEU A 93 23.56 -13.99 -19.60
N GLU A 94 23.66 -13.21 -18.53
CA GLU A 94 23.30 -11.79 -18.53
C GLU A 94 24.15 -10.97 -19.53
N ASP A 95 25.46 -11.19 -19.59
CA ASP A 95 26.32 -10.52 -20.59
C ASP A 95 25.84 -10.80 -22.03
N SER A 96 25.39 -12.03 -22.30
CA SER A 96 24.83 -12.38 -23.61
C SER A 96 23.52 -11.63 -23.89
N GLY A 97 22.68 -11.44 -22.87
CA GLY A 97 21.47 -10.63 -22.93
C GLY A 97 21.77 -9.17 -23.25
N PHE A 98 22.73 -8.55 -22.54
CA PHE A 98 23.13 -7.16 -22.79
C PHE A 98 23.78 -6.97 -24.16
N ARG A 99 24.54 -7.94 -24.66
CA ARG A 99 25.07 -7.91 -26.04
C ARG A 99 23.93 -7.92 -27.06
N TYR A 100 22.89 -8.74 -26.83
CA TYR A 100 21.72 -8.75 -27.70
C TYR A 100 20.96 -7.42 -27.65
N ILE A 101 20.73 -6.85 -26.47
CA ILE A 101 20.14 -5.51 -26.30
C ILE A 101 20.96 -4.45 -27.06
N SER A 102 22.29 -4.48 -26.93
CA SER A 102 23.19 -3.56 -27.63
C SER A 102 23.05 -3.66 -29.16
N ASN A 103 22.88 -4.88 -29.69
CA ASN A 103 22.65 -5.09 -31.12
C ASN A 103 21.30 -4.51 -31.58
N LEU A 104 20.25 -4.61 -30.77
CA LEU A 104 18.95 -3.99 -31.08
C LEU A 104 19.03 -2.45 -31.08
N LEU A 105 20.01 -1.88 -30.36
CA LEU A 105 20.29 -0.46 -30.29
C LEU A 105 21.42 -0.02 -31.25
N HIS A 106 21.73 -0.78 -32.31
CA HIS A 106 22.80 -0.42 -33.24
C HIS A 106 22.59 0.94 -33.94
N PHE A 107 21.36 1.43 -34.04
CA PHE A 107 21.03 2.78 -34.52
C PHE A 107 21.38 3.90 -33.51
N LYS A 108 21.70 3.54 -32.26
CA LYS A 108 22.18 4.38 -31.15
C LYS A 108 23.30 3.65 -30.38
N PRO A 109 24.47 3.40 -31.01
CA PRO A 109 25.49 2.51 -30.46
C PRO A 109 26.05 2.98 -29.11
N ASN A 110 26.17 4.30 -28.90
CA ASN A 110 26.61 4.85 -27.62
C ASN A 110 25.65 4.46 -26.48
N LEU A 111 24.33 4.51 -26.72
CA LEU A 111 23.35 4.12 -25.70
C LEU A 111 23.42 2.62 -25.38
N GLY A 112 23.58 1.77 -26.39
CA GLY A 112 23.75 0.32 -26.16
C GLY A 112 24.98 0.03 -25.30
N GLN A 113 26.09 0.72 -25.57
CA GLN A 113 27.31 0.63 -24.77
C GLN A 113 27.09 1.18 -23.35
N ASP A 114 26.46 2.35 -23.19
CA ASP A 114 26.17 2.96 -21.89
C ASP A 114 25.34 2.04 -20.98
N ILE A 115 24.31 1.38 -21.54
CA ILE A 115 23.46 0.42 -20.81
C ILE A 115 24.29 -0.78 -20.33
N ARG A 116 25.12 -1.35 -21.20
CA ARG A 116 25.97 -2.49 -20.84
C ARG A 116 27.01 -2.10 -19.78
N ASP A 117 27.61 -0.92 -19.91
CA ASP A 117 28.59 -0.41 -18.94
C ASP A 117 27.95 -0.10 -17.58
N ALA A 118 26.70 0.39 -17.57
CA ALA A 118 25.91 0.54 -16.35
C ALA A 118 25.68 -0.80 -15.64
N TRP A 119 25.35 -1.87 -16.38
CA TRP A 119 25.24 -3.21 -15.79
C TRP A 119 26.58 -3.70 -15.21
N VAL A 120 27.69 -3.52 -15.92
CA VAL A 120 29.02 -3.90 -15.42
C VAL A 120 29.37 -3.13 -14.14
N GLU A 121 29.09 -1.83 -14.10
CA GLU A 121 29.30 -0.99 -12.93
C GLU A 121 28.49 -1.49 -11.72
N TYR A 122 27.20 -1.78 -11.93
CA TYR A 122 26.33 -2.37 -10.91
C TYR A 122 26.89 -3.69 -10.38
N GLU A 123 27.22 -4.63 -11.26
CA GLU A 123 27.72 -5.96 -10.89
C GLU A 123 29.04 -5.89 -10.08
N ASN A 124 29.94 -5.01 -10.49
CA ASN A 124 31.21 -4.80 -9.80
C ASN A 124 31.00 -4.14 -8.43
N GLY A 125 30.08 -3.16 -8.32
CA GLY A 125 29.74 -2.50 -7.05
C GLY A 125 30.89 -1.68 -6.45
N GLU A 126 31.74 -1.12 -7.31
CA GLU A 126 32.94 -0.37 -6.91
C GLU A 126 32.66 1.12 -6.75
N THR A 127 31.72 1.66 -7.53
CA THR A 127 31.31 3.07 -7.46
C THR A 127 30.33 3.31 -6.30
N LYS A 128 30.25 4.55 -5.82
CA LYS A 128 29.29 4.91 -4.75
C LYS A 128 27.86 4.73 -5.24
N GLU A 129 27.62 5.04 -6.51
CA GLU A 129 26.34 4.91 -7.19
C GLU A 129 25.90 3.45 -7.26
N ALA A 130 26.79 2.54 -7.70
CA ALA A 130 26.50 1.12 -7.74
C ALA A 130 26.30 0.53 -6.33
N GLN A 131 27.10 0.94 -5.35
CA GLN A 131 26.92 0.51 -3.95
C GLN A 131 25.56 0.94 -3.42
N TRP A 132 25.19 2.19 -3.64
CA TRP A 132 23.88 2.72 -3.24
C TRP A 132 22.73 1.96 -3.91
N VAL A 133 22.73 1.84 -5.25
CA VAL A 133 21.64 1.17 -5.98
C VAL A 133 21.55 -0.30 -5.59
N ARG A 134 22.67 -0.98 -5.33
CA ARG A 134 22.64 -2.34 -4.79
C ARG A 134 21.98 -2.39 -3.43
N GLU A 135 22.33 -1.51 -2.49
CA GLU A 135 21.65 -1.47 -1.19
C GLU A 135 20.14 -1.20 -1.36
N MET A 136 19.78 -0.27 -2.24
CA MET A 136 18.40 0.07 -2.53
C MET A 136 17.61 -1.07 -3.17
N ASP A 137 18.20 -1.87 -4.05
CA ASP A 137 17.59 -3.09 -4.60
C ASP A 137 17.18 -4.08 -3.48
N LYS A 138 18.07 -4.25 -2.49
CA LYS A 138 17.77 -5.11 -1.32
C LYS A 138 16.72 -4.49 -0.41
N PHE A 139 16.76 -3.18 -0.21
CA PHE A 139 15.78 -2.47 0.61
C PHE A 139 14.39 -2.50 -0.04
N GLU A 140 14.30 -2.29 -1.35
CA GLU A 140 13.07 -2.37 -2.13
C GLU A 140 12.44 -3.77 -2.01
N CYS A 141 13.26 -4.82 -2.13
CA CYS A 141 12.80 -6.20 -1.94
C CYS A 141 12.27 -6.44 -0.51
N LEU A 142 12.89 -5.87 0.53
CA LEU A 142 12.37 -5.94 1.91
C LEU A 142 11.05 -5.19 2.08
N VAL A 143 10.90 -4.03 1.45
CA VAL A 143 9.63 -3.27 1.44
C VAL A 143 8.54 -4.09 0.76
N GLN A 144 8.82 -4.65 -0.42
CA GLN A 144 7.87 -5.50 -1.15
C GLN A 144 7.48 -6.75 -0.35
N ALA A 145 8.43 -7.39 0.34
CA ALA A 145 8.12 -8.50 1.23
C ALA A 145 7.14 -8.08 2.32
N HIS A 146 7.35 -6.92 2.95
CA HIS A 146 6.44 -6.42 3.97
C HIS A 146 5.04 -6.10 3.42
N GLU A 147 4.95 -5.48 2.25
CA GLU A 147 3.67 -5.20 1.58
C GLU A 147 2.91 -6.50 1.25
N TYR A 148 3.62 -7.56 0.84
CA TYR A 148 3.00 -8.87 0.66
C TYR A 148 2.54 -9.50 1.97
N GLU A 149 3.32 -9.38 3.04
CA GLU A 149 2.88 -9.83 4.38
C GLU A 149 1.59 -9.11 4.81
N GLN A 150 1.49 -7.80 4.56
CA GLN A 150 0.27 -7.04 4.79
C GLN A 150 -0.89 -7.55 3.95
N MET A 151 -0.68 -7.74 2.65
CA MET A 151 -1.69 -8.22 1.71
C MET A 151 -2.22 -9.62 2.06
N THR A 152 -1.34 -10.51 2.52
CA THR A 152 -1.71 -11.88 2.87
C THR A 152 -2.11 -12.05 4.32
N TYR A 153 -2.10 -10.97 5.13
CA TYR A 153 -2.36 -11.01 6.57
C TYR A 153 -1.40 -11.93 7.31
N GLY A 154 -0.12 -11.87 6.95
CA GLY A 154 0.94 -12.74 7.47
C GLY A 154 0.85 -14.20 7.02
N ARG A 155 -0.02 -14.52 6.04
CA ARG A 155 -0.09 -15.87 5.47
C ARG A 155 0.96 -16.02 4.38
N GLY A 156 1.80 -17.03 4.50
CA GLY A 156 2.95 -17.22 3.62
C GLY A 156 4.20 -16.67 4.28
N ASP A 157 5.18 -17.56 4.45
CA ASP A 157 6.44 -17.22 5.09
C ASP A 157 7.33 -16.45 4.10
N LEU A 158 7.58 -15.18 4.42
CA LEU A 158 8.51 -14.30 3.71
C LEU A 158 9.71 -13.92 4.60
N GLU A 159 9.93 -14.65 5.71
CA GLU A 159 11.04 -14.42 6.62
C GLU A 159 12.39 -14.67 5.94
N GLU A 160 12.43 -15.54 4.91
CA GLU A 160 13.65 -15.81 4.14
C GLU A 160 14.26 -14.56 3.50
N PHE A 161 13.44 -13.54 3.17
CA PHE A 161 13.89 -12.29 2.60
C PHE A 161 14.58 -11.39 3.63
N GLN A 162 14.34 -11.59 4.93
CA GLN A 162 14.89 -10.74 6.00
C GLN A 162 16.42 -10.79 6.07
N GLY A 163 17.05 -11.86 5.54
CA GLY A 163 18.50 -11.96 5.40
C GLY A 163 19.13 -10.84 4.58
N LEU A 164 18.37 -10.18 3.70
CA LEU A 164 18.82 -9.02 2.91
C LEU A 164 19.16 -7.81 3.80
N SER A 165 18.56 -7.70 4.98
CA SER A 165 18.85 -6.63 5.96
C SER A 165 20.34 -6.51 6.28
N SER A 166 21.05 -7.65 6.33
CA SER A 166 22.50 -7.71 6.59
C SER A 166 23.36 -7.06 5.49
N LYS A 167 22.78 -6.82 4.31
CA LYS A 167 23.47 -6.22 3.15
C LYS A 167 23.31 -4.71 3.10
N ILE A 168 22.44 -4.13 3.93
CA ILE A 168 22.27 -2.68 4.06
C ILE A 168 23.34 -2.14 5.02
N LYS A 169 24.21 -1.29 4.49
CA LYS A 169 25.44 -0.81 5.16
C LYS A 169 25.45 0.69 5.37
N SER A 170 24.97 1.44 4.38
CA SER A 170 24.94 2.90 4.36
C SER A 170 24.14 3.44 5.55
N PRO A 171 24.64 4.48 6.26
CA PRO A 171 23.97 5.02 7.44
C PRO A 171 22.52 5.42 7.16
N LYS A 172 22.28 6.10 6.03
CA LYS A 172 20.93 6.56 5.66
C LYS A 172 19.96 5.40 5.39
N ALA A 173 20.43 4.39 4.67
CA ALA A 173 19.63 3.20 4.39
C ALA A 173 19.30 2.40 5.65
N LYS A 174 20.19 2.39 6.65
CA LYS A 174 19.93 1.77 7.96
C LYS A 174 18.84 2.46 8.75
N GLU A 175 18.74 3.78 8.67
CA GLU A 175 17.61 4.52 9.28
C GLU A 175 16.28 4.06 8.69
N TRP A 176 16.19 3.95 7.36
CA TRP A 176 14.98 3.48 6.68
C TRP A 176 14.67 2.01 6.99
N LEU A 177 15.70 1.16 7.03
CA LEU A 177 15.55 -0.23 7.43
C LEU A 177 15.00 -0.37 8.85
N ALA A 178 15.47 0.45 9.80
CA ALA A 178 14.99 0.41 11.18
C ALA A 178 13.49 0.78 11.25
N LEU A 179 13.06 1.79 10.48
CA LEU A 179 11.64 2.16 10.37
C LEU A 179 10.81 1.01 9.77
N LEU A 180 11.24 0.43 8.66
CA LEU A 180 10.57 -0.71 8.04
C LEU A 180 10.45 -1.91 9.00
N GLN A 181 11.51 -2.20 9.77
CA GLN A 181 11.50 -3.27 10.76
C GLN A 181 10.52 -2.99 11.91
N GLN A 182 10.44 -1.73 12.36
CA GLN A 182 9.47 -1.31 13.35
C GLN A 182 8.03 -1.47 12.84
N GLU A 183 7.76 -1.04 11.61
CA GLU A 183 6.44 -1.19 10.96
C GLU A 183 6.06 -2.67 10.80
N ARG A 184 6.99 -3.50 10.34
CA ARG A 184 6.81 -4.95 10.23
C ARG A 184 6.51 -5.59 11.58
N GLN A 185 7.27 -5.24 12.62
CA GLN A 185 7.03 -5.76 13.98
C GLN A 185 5.65 -5.34 14.52
N ALA A 186 5.25 -4.08 14.29
CA ALA A 186 3.94 -3.58 14.67
C ALA A 186 2.82 -4.36 13.95
N HIS A 187 2.96 -4.57 12.64
CA HIS A 187 2.01 -5.35 11.84
C HIS A 187 1.78 -6.75 12.41
N PHE A 188 2.84 -7.53 12.64
CA PHE A 188 2.73 -8.88 13.22
C PHE A 188 2.26 -8.91 14.69
N SER A 189 2.42 -7.80 15.42
CA SER A 189 1.88 -7.67 16.77
C SER A 189 0.37 -7.43 16.74
N LYS A 190 -0.11 -6.56 15.83
CA LYS A 190 -1.54 -6.29 15.61
C LYS A 190 -2.30 -7.54 15.14
N LEU A 191 -1.70 -8.37 14.30
CA LEU A 191 -2.31 -9.66 13.91
C LEU A 191 -2.64 -10.58 15.10
N ARG A 192 -1.91 -10.45 16.22
CA ARG A 192 -2.15 -11.22 17.46
C ARG A 192 -3.13 -10.54 18.41
N GLN A 193 -3.26 -9.22 18.32
CA GLN A 193 -4.16 -8.40 19.16
C GLN A 193 -5.31 -7.89 18.30
N ARG A 194 -6.34 -8.74 18.10
CA ARG A 194 -7.56 -8.29 17.41
C ARG A 194 -8.36 -7.37 18.33
N ILE A 195 -8.43 -6.09 17.98
CA ILE A 195 -9.34 -5.12 18.61
C ILE A 195 -10.60 -5.01 17.77
N ALA A 196 -11.77 -4.92 18.42
CA ALA A 196 -13.03 -4.76 17.72
C ALA A 196 -13.10 -3.36 17.09
N VAL A 197 -13.02 -3.28 15.77
CA VAL A 197 -13.31 -2.05 15.01
C VAL A 197 -14.65 -2.21 14.32
N ILE A 198 -15.52 -1.23 14.53
CA ILE A 198 -16.87 -1.16 13.96
C ILE A 198 -16.90 0.01 12.98
N PHE A 199 -17.14 -0.27 11.71
CA PHE A 199 -17.44 0.79 10.75
C PHE A 199 -18.91 1.17 10.86
N ALA A 200 -19.18 2.41 11.25
CA ALA A 200 -20.51 3.00 11.28
C ALA A 200 -20.77 3.74 9.95
N ILE A 201 -21.45 3.04 9.04
CA ILE A 201 -21.72 3.51 7.69
C ILE A 201 -23.13 4.12 7.68
N GLY A 202 -23.26 5.43 7.38
CA GLY A 202 -24.54 6.15 7.37
C GLY A 202 -24.40 7.63 7.76
N SER A 203 -25.51 8.35 7.92
CA SER A 203 -25.52 9.78 8.31
C SER A 203 -24.92 9.98 9.71
N PRO A 204 -23.76 10.68 9.84
CA PRO A 204 -23.05 10.83 11.11
C PRO A 204 -23.93 11.43 12.21
N SER A 205 -24.81 12.38 11.87
CA SER A 205 -25.65 13.12 12.83
C SER A 205 -26.66 12.26 13.60
N VAL A 206 -27.12 11.14 13.02
CA VAL A 206 -28.06 10.21 13.67
C VAL A 206 -27.28 9.21 14.51
N VAL A 207 -26.15 8.71 13.99
CA VAL A 207 -25.31 7.74 14.72
C VAL A 207 -24.62 8.39 15.92
N GLU A 208 -24.17 9.65 15.77
CA GLU A 208 -23.55 10.45 16.82
C GLU A 208 -24.53 10.66 17.99
N LYS A 209 -25.77 11.05 17.69
CA LYS A 209 -26.81 11.16 18.72
C LYS A 209 -27.20 9.83 19.34
N ALA A 210 -27.15 8.76 18.55
CA ALA A 210 -27.40 7.39 18.97
C ALA A 210 -26.28 6.75 19.83
N LEU A 211 -25.07 7.32 19.82
CA LEU A 211 -23.89 6.75 20.49
C LEU A 211 -23.28 7.71 21.52
N LEU A 212 -23.91 8.85 21.79
CA LEU A 212 -23.51 9.81 22.83
C LEU A 212 -23.72 9.30 24.26
N SER A 213 -24.18 8.07 24.48
CA SER A 213 -24.17 7.48 25.81
C SER A 213 -22.72 7.17 26.21
N GLU A 214 -22.17 7.97 27.12
CA GLU A 214 -20.84 7.81 27.74
C GLU A 214 -20.61 6.43 28.42
N GLN A 215 -21.61 5.54 28.39
CA GLN A 215 -21.72 4.37 29.25
C GLN A 215 -20.91 3.16 28.78
N LEU A 216 -20.43 3.10 27.54
CA LEU A 216 -19.89 1.85 26.98
C LEU A 216 -18.36 1.79 26.81
N GLY A 217 -17.63 2.82 27.24
CA GLY A 217 -16.15 2.77 27.28
C GLY A 217 -15.46 2.67 25.91
N PHE A 218 -16.19 2.85 24.80
CA PHE A 218 -15.66 2.82 23.44
C PHE A 218 -14.79 4.02 23.10
N GLN A 219 -14.00 3.86 22.04
CA GLN A 219 -13.36 4.96 21.35
C GLN A 219 -14.21 5.35 20.13
N GLN A 220 -14.60 6.62 20.03
CA GLN A 220 -15.32 7.14 18.88
C GLN A 220 -14.35 7.91 17.97
N LEU A 221 -14.28 7.53 16.70
CA LEU A 221 -13.33 8.07 15.74
C LEU A 221 -14.07 8.63 14.52
N PHE A 222 -14.13 9.94 14.44
CA PHE A 222 -14.70 10.66 13.30
C PHE A 222 -13.58 11.06 12.37
N LEU A 223 -13.56 10.51 11.16
CA LEU A 223 -12.47 10.76 10.21
C LEU A 223 -12.34 12.26 9.91
N ASP A 224 -13.43 12.98 9.72
CA ASP A 224 -13.41 14.42 9.43
C ASP A 224 -12.83 15.24 10.59
N HIS A 225 -13.15 14.89 11.84
CA HIS A 225 -12.55 15.51 13.02
C HIS A 225 -11.04 15.25 13.09
N ILE A 226 -10.61 14.01 12.83
CA ILE A 226 -9.19 13.64 12.83
C ILE A 226 -8.43 14.42 11.74
N LEU A 227 -9.01 14.56 10.55
CA LEU A 227 -8.42 15.32 9.46
C LEU A 227 -8.30 16.81 9.80
N ARG A 228 -9.33 17.41 10.41
CA ARG A 228 -9.31 18.82 10.86
C ARG A 228 -8.31 19.05 11.99
N GLU A 229 -8.29 18.18 13.00
CA GLU A 229 -7.31 18.20 14.09
C GLU A 229 -5.88 18.25 13.55
N LYS A 230 -5.57 17.39 12.56
CA LYS A 230 -4.24 17.33 11.93
C LYS A 230 -3.96 18.49 10.99
N ALA A 231 -4.97 19.09 10.36
CA ALA A 231 -4.81 20.30 9.56
C ALA A 231 -4.51 21.53 10.43
N ASP A 232 -5.07 21.59 11.63
CA ASP A 232 -4.88 22.68 12.59
C ASP A 232 -3.53 22.57 13.34
N ASP A 233 -3.00 21.36 13.52
CA ASP A 233 -1.69 21.12 14.10
C ASP A 233 -0.55 21.52 13.15
N LYS A 234 -0.04 22.74 13.30
CA LYS A 234 1.07 23.27 12.47
C LYS A 234 2.40 22.54 12.63
N THR A 235 2.53 21.63 13.59
CA THR A 235 3.72 20.76 13.71
C THR A 235 3.60 19.49 12.89
N TYR A 236 2.39 19.15 12.44
CA TYR A 236 2.15 17.97 11.63
C TYR A 236 2.63 18.16 10.19
N LEU A 237 3.41 17.20 9.69
CA LEU A 237 4.08 17.27 8.38
C LEU A 237 3.13 17.59 7.21
N HIS A 238 1.88 17.10 7.27
CA HIS A 238 0.89 17.28 6.20
C HIS A 238 -0.21 18.28 6.55
N ALA A 239 -0.01 19.14 7.56
CA ALA A 239 -1.02 20.09 8.02
C ALA A 239 -1.55 20.97 6.88
N ASP A 240 -0.65 21.67 6.18
CA ASP A 240 -1.03 22.58 5.09
C ASP A 240 -1.64 21.83 3.89
N PHE A 241 -1.17 20.61 3.61
CA PHE A 241 -1.78 19.76 2.58
C PHE A 241 -3.23 19.39 2.93
N LEU A 242 -3.48 19.01 4.18
CA LEU A 242 -4.83 18.71 4.66
C LEU A 242 -5.71 19.95 4.66
N THR A 243 -5.20 21.12 5.08
CA THR A 243 -5.92 22.39 4.99
C THR A 243 -6.38 22.65 3.56
N ASN A 244 -5.49 22.55 2.57
CA ASN A 244 -5.84 22.76 1.18
C ASN A 244 -6.89 21.75 0.69
N CYS A 245 -6.76 20.46 1.03
CA CYS A 245 -7.76 19.46 0.66
C CYS A 245 -9.15 19.79 1.24
N LEU A 246 -9.21 20.22 2.50
CA LEU A 246 -10.46 20.55 3.17
C LEU A 246 -11.10 21.83 2.61
N GLU A 247 -10.30 22.86 2.31
CA GLU A 247 -10.77 24.13 1.74
C GLU A 247 -11.27 23.97 0.30
N GLU A 248 -10.53 23.22 -0.52
CA GLU A 248 -10.86 22.98 -1.93
C GLU A 248 -11.86 21.85 -2.15
N LYS A 249 -12.28 21.15 -1.07
CA LYS A 249 -13.07 19.92 -1.13
C LYS A 249 -12.42 18.84 -2.02
N ALA A 250 -11.09 18.79 -2.03
CA ALA A 250 -10.34 17.78 -2.75
C ALA A 250 -10.27 16.47 -1.95
N LYS A 251 -10.11 15.34 -2.65
CA LYS A 251 -10.00 14.02 -2.03
C LYS A 251 -8.70 13.93 -1.21
N VAL A 252 -8.82 13.64 0.08
CA VAL A 252 -7.67 13.27 0.91
C VAL A 252 -7.18 11.87 0.49
N PRO A 253 -5.86 11.66 0.28
CA PRO A 253 -5.31 10.37 -0.11
C PRO A 253 -5.73 9.24 0.83
N THR A 254 -6.14 8.12 0.26
CA THR A 254 -6.58 6.90 0.97
C THR A 254 -5.58 6.47 2.05
N ASP A 255 -4.29 6.41 1.69
CA ASP A 255 -3.22 6.01 2.61
C ASP A 255 -3.09 6.94 3.82
N LEU A 256 -3.29 8.24 3.62
CA LEU A 256 -3.22 9.23 4.69
C LEU A 256 -4.40 9.06 5.66
N LYS A 257 -5.60 8.82 5.14
CA LYS A 257 -6.80 8.52 5.95
C LYS A 257 -6.59 7.27 6.81
N ILE A 258 -6.14 6.18 6.18
CA ILE A 258 -5.91 4.90 6.87
C ILE A 258 -4.84 5.03 7.95
N ARG A 259 -3.72 5.71 7.66
CA ARG A 259 -2.66 5.92 8.64
C ARG A 259 -3.16 6.69 9.86
N LEU A 260 -3.84 7.81 9.65
CA LEU A 260 -4.38 8.64 10.74
C LEU A 260 -5.42 7.90 11.58
N LEU A 261 -6.30 7.11 10.94
CA LEU A 261 -7.23 6.25 11.65
C LEU A 261 -6.49 5.19 12.48
N GLY A 262 -5.49 4.55 11.90
CA GLY A 262 -4.63 3.57 12.58
C GLY A 262 -3.96 4.13 13.82
N GLU A 263 -3.36 5.32 13.71
CA GLU A 263 -2.73 6.04 14.83
C GLU A 263 -3.74 6.28 15.97
N LYS A 264 -4.93 6.78 15.64
CA LYS A 264 -5.97 7.02 16.65
C LYS A 264 -6.47 5.73 17.28
N ILE A 265 -6.64 4.66 16.53
CA ILE A 265 -6.99 3.34 17.08
C ILE A 265 -5.92 2.89 18.08
N ASP A 266 -4.63 2.99 17.72
CA ASP A 266 -3.51 2.63 18.57
C ASP A 266 -3.45 3.48 19.86
N GLU A 267 -3.69 4.80 19.77
CA GLU A 267 -3.82 5.69 20.94
C GLU A 267 -4.93 5.22 21.89
N GLY A 268 -6.07 4.81 21.35
CA GLY A 268 -7.19 4.28 22.14
C GLY A 268 -6.82 3.01 22.88
N ILE A 269 -6.16 2.08 22.19
CA ILE A 269 -5.68 0.82 22.76
C ILE A 269 -4.69 1.09 23.89
N ALA A 270 -3.77 2.04 23.72
CA ALA A 270 -2.78 2.41 24.71
C ALA A 270 -3.41 2.92 26.03
N VAL A 271 -4.58 3.55 25.96
CA VAL A 271 -5.36 4.00 27.14
C VAL A 271 -6.42 2.98 27.59
N GLY A 272 -6.36 1.74 27.10
CA GLY A 272 -7.18 0.61 27.55
C GLY A 272 -8.53 0.48 26.84
N LYS A 273 -8.76 1.17 25.72
CA LYS A 273 -9.97 0.99 24.91
C LYS A 273 -9.91 -0.37 24.22
N LYS A 274 -11.01 -1.13 24.33
CA LYS A 274 -11.14 -2.48 23.74
C LYS A 274 -11.86 -2.50 22.39
N CYS A 275 -12.47 -1.39 22.01
CA CYS A 275 -13.22 -1.28 20.78
C CYS A 275 -13.28 0.18 20.30
N SER A 276 -13.19 0.34 18.98
CA SER A 276 -13.25 1.64 18.29
C SER A 276 -14.37 1.63 17.26
N ILE A 277 -15.20 2.67 17.27
CA ILE A 277 -16.24 2.91 16.28
C ILE A 277 -15.73 4.00 15.35
N VAL A 278 -15.70 3.72 14.06
CA VAL A 278 -15.17 4.62 13.03
C VAL A 278 -16.32 5.14 12.18
N TYR A 279 -16.39 6.46 12.03
CA TYR A 279 -17.41 7.18 11.26
C TYR A 279 -16.80 7.89 10.06
N GLY A 280 -17.59 7.99 8.98
CA GLY A 280 -17.16 8.63 7.73
C GLY A 280 -16.12 7.81 6.95
N PHE A 281 -15.94 6.54 7.29
CA PHE A 281 -15.00 5.62 6.65
C PHE A 281 -15.52 4.17 6.80
N PRO A 282 -15.32 3.29 5.80
CA PRO A 282 -14.76 3.56 4.47
C PRO A 282 -15.76 4.23 3.52
N GLU A 283 -15.27 5.04 2.58
CA GLU A 283 -16.09 5.62 1.49
C GLU A 283 -15.93 4.86 0.16
N SER A 284 -14.96 3.97 0.04
CA SER A 284 -14.70 3.18 -1.17
C SER A 284 -14.13 1.81 -0.84
N MET A 285 -14.20 0.88 -1.81
CA MET A 285 -13.55 -0.43 -1.67
C MET A 285 -12.03 -0.34 -1.56
N GLU A 286 -11.44 0.70 -2.16
CA GLU A 286 -10.01 1.00 -2.04
C GLU A 286 -9.63 1.29 -0.59
N GLU A 287 -10.42 2.15 0.07
CA GLU A 287 -10.24 2.49 1.49
C GLU A 287 -10.43 1.30 2.40
N LEU A 288 -11.51 0.54 2.20
CA LEU A 288 -11.77 -0.65 2.99
C LEU A 288 -10.59 -1.61 2.88
N ARG A 289 -10.21 -2.02 1.67
CA ARG A 289 -9.09 -2.96 1.43
C ARG A 289 -7.77 -2.44 1.99
N GLY A 290 -7.48 -1.15 1.81
CA GLY A 290 -6.28 -0.53 2.36
C GLY A 290 -6.24 -0.60 3.89
N PHE A 291 -7.37 -0.36 4.55
CA PHE A 291 -7.49 -0.54 6.01
C PHE A 291 -7.26 -1.99 6.40
N GLU A 292 -7.86 -2.95 5.67
CA GLU A 292 -7.70 -4.36 5.99
C GLU A 292 -6.22 -4.77 5.96
N MET A 293 -5.54 -4.41 4.87
CA MET A 293 -4.13 -4.74 4.65
C MET A 293 -3.20 -4.10 5.69
N LYS A 294 -3.40 -2.81 5.99
CA LYS A 294 -2.43 -2.03 6.79
C LYS A 294 -2.72 -2.02 8.28
N ILE A 295 -3.99 -2.12 8.67
CA ILE A 295 -4.42 -2.02 10.07
C ILE A 295 -4.84 -3.39 10.58
N GLN A 296 -5.96 -3.92 10.09
CA GLN A 296 -6.46 -5.26 10.39
C GLN A 296 -7.68 -5.59 9.54
N LYS A 297 -7.97 -6.89 9.33
CA LYS A 297 -9.28 -7.30 8.81
C LYS A 297 -10.41 -6.70 9.66
N PRO A 298 -11.45 -6.14 9.04
CA PRO A 298 -12.61 -5.65 9.76
C PRO A 298 -13.31 -6.83 10.42
N ASN A 299 -13.61 -6.65 11.69
CA ASN A 299 -14.29 -7.68 12.46
C ASN A 299 -15.80 -7.42 12.49
N TYR A 300 -16.22 -6.15 12.39
CA TYR A 300 -17.60 -5.71 12.57
C TYR A 300 -17.97 -4.58 11.62
N GLY A 301 -19.16 -4.66 11.04
CA GLY A 301 -19.74 -3.60 10.21
C GLY A 301 -21.15 -3.25 10.68
N LEU A 302 -21.41 -1.95 10.85
CA LEU A 302 -22.71 -1.42 11.23
C LEU A 302 -23.20 -0.45 10.14
N LEU A 303 -24.26 -0.81 9.45
CA LEU A 303 -24.90 0.05 8.46
C LEU A 303 -26.19 0.64 9.03
N LEU A 304 -26.27 1.97 9.07
CA LEU A 304 -27.54 2.68 9.25
C LEU A 304 -28.14 2.97 7.88
N ASN A 305 -29.27 2.32 7.58
CA ASN A 305 -29.97 2.46 6.32
C ASN A 305 -31.14 3.44 6.49
N PHE A 306 -31.26 4.44 5.61
CA PHE A 306 -32.35 5.42 5.61
C PHE A 306 -33.17 5.28 4.33
N SER A 307 -34.49 5.40 4.42
CA SER A 307 -35.38 5.52 3.26
C SER A 307 -35.18 6.87 2.53
N GLY A 308 -35.71 6.96 1.30
CA GLY A 308 -35.50 8.09 0.39
C GLY A 308 -35.81 9.47 0.99
N ASP A 309 -36.89 9.59 1.77
CA ASP A 309 -37.27 10.86 2.42
C ASP A 309 -36.31 11.23 3.57
N GLY A 310 -35.79 10.24 4.31
CA GLY A 310 -34.77 10.43 5.35
C GLY A 310 -33.40 10.81 4.77
N MET A 311 -33.07 10.28 3.59
CA MET A 311 -31.84 10.63 2.86
C MET A 311 -31.88 12.07 2.34
N GLN A 312 -33.02 12.51 1.78
CA GLN A 312 -33.21 13.89 1.32
C GLN A 312 -33.16 14.89 2.49
N TRP A 313 -33.77 14.57 3.63
CA TRP A 313 -33.69 15.41 4.84
C TRP A 313 -32.25 15.56 5.38
N CYS A 314 -31.42 14.52 5.30
CA CYS A 314 -30.00 14.60 5.67
C CYS A 314 -29.20 15.50 4.71
N ILE A 315 -29.51 15.43 3.41
CA ILE A 315 -28.90 16.25 2.35
C ILE A 315 -29.28 17.72 2.52
N ASP A 316 -30.56 18.01 2.77
CA ASP A 316 -31.11 19.38 2.83
C ASP A 316 -30.69 20.18 4.07
N ASN A 317 -30.23 19.52 5.14
CA ASN A 317 -29.78 20.16 6.38
C ASN A 317 -28.24 20.25 6.53
N GLU A 318 -27.51 20.26 5.40
CA GLU A 318 -26.06 20.54 5.33
C GLU A 318 -25.17 19.66 6.24
N ARG A 319 -25.55 18.40 6.51
CA ARG A 319 -24.74 17.45 7.31
C ARG A 319 -24.31 16.20 6.55
N VAL A 320 -24.29 16.26 5.22
CA VAL A 320 -23.74 15.20 4.36
C VAL A 320 -22.77 15.86 3.37
N SER A 321 -21.61 16.31 3.86
CA SER A 321 -20.50 16.72 2.99
C SER A 321 -19.49 15.60 2.74
N PHE A 322 -19.67 14.43 3.38
CA PHE A 322 -18.68 13.34 3.46
C PHE A 322 -19.22 11.95 3.08
N LEU A 323 -20.38 11.86 2.42
CA LEU A 323 -20.70 10.64 1.66
C LEU A 323 -20.33 10.91 0.21
N SER A 324 -19.03 10.85 -0.08
CA SER A 324 -18.57 10.83 -1.49
C SER A 324 -18.78 9.47 -2.14
N ALA A 325 -19.04 8.44 -1.33
CA ALA A 325 -19.34 7.09 -1.76
C ALA A 325 -20.61 7.04 -2.62
N THR A 326 -20.47 6.54 -3.84
CA THR A 326 -21.60 6.26 -4.71
C THR A 326 -22.47 5.14 -4.11
N ALA A 327 -23.76 5.09 -4.46
CA ALA A 327 -24.66 4.01 -4.03
C ALA A 327 -24.12 2.60 -4.40
N ASN A 328 -23.38 2.51 -5.51
CA ASN A 328 -22.71 1.28 -5.93
C ASN A 328 -21.55 0.91 -4.99
N GLU A 329 -20.69 1.86 -4.63
CA GLU A 329 -19.58 1.62 -3.69
C GLU A 329 -20.09 1.19 -2.31
N LEU A 330 -21.15 1.82 -1.80
CA LEU A 330 -21.78 1.41 -0.54
C LEU A 330 -22.34 -0.01 -0.60
N THR A 331 -22.87 -0.42 -1.76
CA THR A 331 -23.36 -1.78 -1.97
C THR A 331 -22.21 -2.79 -1.96
N ASP A 332 -21.10 -2.48 -2.62
CA ASP A 332 -19.91 -3.34 -2.67
C ASP A 332 -19.27 -3.48 -1.27
N ILE A 333 -19.11 -2.38 -0.55
CA ILE A 333 -18.62 -2.36 0.85
C ILE A 333 -19.52 -3.21 1.74
N LYS A 334 -20.84 -3.04 1.63
CA LYS A 334 -21.83 -3.81 2.39
C LYS A 334 -21.70 -5.31 2.11
N ASN A 335 -21.58 -5.70 0.86
CA ASN A 335 -21.46 -7.12 0.49
C ASN A 335 -20.16 -7.72 1.02
N HIS A 336 -19.04 -7.02 0.88
CA HIS A 336 -17.74 -7.46 1.39
C HIS A 336 -17.75 -7.64 2.92
N LEU A 337 -18.27 -6.65 3.66
CA LEU A 337 -18.36 -6.74 5.13
C LEU A 337 -19.30 -7.85 5.62
N LYS A 338 -20.33 -8.22 4.84
CA LYS A 338 -21.22 -9.34 5.14
C LYS A 338 -20.57 -10.71 4.92
N GLU A 339 -19.67 -10.83 3.95
CA GLU A 339 -18.96 -12.08 3.65
C GLU A 339 -17.85 -12.36 4.67
N ASP A 340 -17.07 -11.34 5.03
CA ASP A 340 -15.83 -11.49 5.79
C ASP A 340 -15.96 -11.20 7.30
N GLY A 341 -17.12 -10.73 7.77
CA GLY A 341 -17.29 -10.25 9.16
C GLY A 341 -18.70 -10.39 9.73
N TYR A 342 -18.84 -9.98 11.00
CA TYR A 342 -20.14 -9.97 11.66
C TYR A 342 -20.81 -8.60 11.43
N PHE A 343 -21.81 -8.60 10.54
CA PHE A 343 -22.45 -7.38 10.02
C PHE A 343 -23.86 -7.20 10.56
N LYS A 344 -24.22 -5.96 10.91
CA LYS A 344 -25.60 -5.58 11.26
C LYS A 344 -26.09 -4.40 10.43
N GLU A 345 -27.35 -4.49 10.04
CA GLU A 345 -28.08 -3.42 9.37
C GLU A 345 -29.19 -2.94 10.31
N ILE A 346 -29.23 -1.63 10.55
CA ILE A 346 -30.26 -0.99 11.36
C ILE A 346 -31.04 -0.05 10.47
N ASN A 347 -32.36 -0.09 10.60
CA ASN A 347 -33.22 0.89 9.99
C ASN A 347 -33.09 2.23 10.74
N GLY A 348 -32.62 3.26 10.05
CA GLY A 348 -32.50 4.63 10.54
C GLY A 348 -33.79 5.45 10.37
N ASP A 349 -34.82 4.89 9.74
CA ASP A 349 -36.15 5.50 9.66
C ASP A 349 -36.90 5.33 11.00
N GLY A 350 -36.72 6.28 11.91
CA GLY A 350 -37.31 6.24 13.24
C GLY A 350 -37.00 7.46 14.09
N SER A 351 -37.45 7.47 15.35
CA SER A 351 -37.00 8.47 16.31
C SER A 351 -35.52 8.26 16.64
N ILE A 352 -34.80 9.32 17.01
CA ILE A 352 -33.38 9.25 17.37
C ILE A 352 -33.18 8.27 18.55
N GLU A 353 -34.10 8.25 19.51
CA GLU A 353 -34.06 7.38 20.68
C GLU A 353 -34.19 5.91 20.28
N ASP A 354 -35.14 5.56 19.41
CA ASP A 354 -35.32 4.19 18.93
C ASP A 354 -34.09 3.68 18.15
N VAL A 355 -33.52 4.54 17.30
CA VAL A 355 -32.31 4.20 16.52
C VAL A 355 -31.10 4.06 17.46
N SER A 356 -31.02 4.90 18.50
CA SER A 356 -30.00 4.81 19.57
C SER A 356 -29.97 3.45 20.24
N ASP A 357 -31.13 3.00 20.73
CA ASP A 357 -31.23 1.73 21.45
C ASP A 357 -30.86 0.53 20.55
N LEU A 358 -31.24 0.58 19.28
CA LEU A 358 -30.88 -0.45 18.30
C LEU A 358 -29.36 -0.47 18.04
N VAL A 359 -28.75 0.70 17.94
CA VAL A 359 -27.29 0.85 17.72
C VAL A 359 -26.52 0.34 18.93
N GLU A 360 -26.88 0.76 20.15
CA GLU A 360 -26.24 0.28 21.38
C GLU A 360 -26.32 -1.24 21.50
N LYS A 361 -27.49 -1.81 21.23
CA LYS A 361 -27.68 -3.27 21.25
C LYS A 361 -26.81 -3.96 20.20
N ALA A 362 -26.72 -3.42 18.99
CA ALA A 362 -25.85 -3.96 17.95
C ALA A 362 -24.38 -3.94 18.35
N VAL A 363 -23.92 -2.83 18.93
CA VAL A 363 -22.55 -2.68 19.42
C VAL A 363 -22.26 -3.62 20.59
N ALA A 364 -23.18 -3.76 21.56
CA ALA A 364 -23.02 -4.71 22.66
C ALA A 364 -22.91 -6.16 22.15
N GLU A 365 -23.68 -6.53 21.13
CA GLU A 365 -23.56 -7.84 20.49
C GLU A 365 -22.22 -8.03 19.77
N PHE A 366 -21.68 -6.99 19.12
CA PHE A 366 -20.33 -7.03 18.53
C PHE A 366 -19.25 -7.26 19.59
N VAL A 367 -19.34 -6.57 20.73
CA VAL A 367 -18.38 -6.77 21.84
C VAL A 367 -18.47 -8.18 22.40
N GLN A 368 -19.68 -8.68 22.69
CA GLN A 368 -19.85 -10.05 23.17
C GLN A 368 -19.34 -11.09 22.18
N HIS A 369 -19.54 -10.84 20.88
CA HIS A 369 -19.01 -11.70 19.84
C HIS A 369 -17.47 -11.66 19.81
N ALA A 370 -16.87 -10.48 20.00
CA ALA A 370 -15.42 -10.31 20.07
C ALA A 370 -14.80 -11.02 21.28
N GLU A 371 -15.47 -10.97 22.43
CA GLU A 371 -15.00 -11.63 23.66
C GLU A 371 -15.13 -13.15 23.62
N LYS A 372 -16.11 -13.70 22.87
CA LYS A 372 -16.33 -15.15 22.71
C LYS A 372 -15.46 -15.79 21.62
N GLY A 373 -14.86 -14.98 20.74
CA GLY A 373 -14.28 -15.42 19.47
C GLY A 373 -12.77 -15.21 19.32
N ASN A 374 -12.01 -15.09 20.41
CA ASN A 374 -10.54 -15.10 20.39
C ASN A 374 -9.97 -16.44 20.86
#